data_AF-A0A946CCP2-F1
#
_entry.id   AF-A0A946CCP2-F1
#
_cell.length_a   1.000
_cell.length_b   1.000
_cell.length_c   1.000
_cell.angle_alpha   90.00
_cell.angle_beta   90.00
_cell.angle_gamma   90.00
#
_symmetry.space_group_name_H-M   'P 1'
#
loop_
_entity.id
_entity.type
_entity.pdbx_description
1 polymer ?
#
loop_
_entity_poly.entity_id
_entity_poly.type
_entity_poly.pdbx_seq_one_letter_code
_entity_poly.pdbx_strand_id
1 'polypeptide(L)'
;MKALIFLPFLLQITLGKPLNIPAFTAYLDPDPNGAQVSKDDGITDWNTATNKIKWSGQLKNTGDLSIQVRLTLKKNEPLELHLKLGDQFKRLTVTGTGASMLADFGELLVTRNGYHTFILSSPAPSGKIEELTLDGPPAKDAHFNFKPRRNSASVHLSYPIEREEEISAFYCELTGIEEPLWTYYMACGWHRGYFGMQINSPTERRIIFSVWDSGGEAVDRNKVGQEDRVTLIAKGESVNSGSFGNEGTGGHSHLKYQWETGVKQRFLVTAEPVDSTHTIFAGYYFHPEKKTWILISSWKAPKEGKRLRGLYSFSENFAGKNGNLLRKASYGNQWVRTSAGEWKEITTAKFSHDETGKADRLDRFMGLTKKNEFFLSQGGFVEGFTKFGTLFERKPSKRSPKDMNLPPLPPIKK
;
A
#
# COMPACT_ATOMS: atom_id res chain seq x y z
N MET A 1 15.13 15.03 -70.53
CA MET A 1 14.88 15.34 -69.10
C MET A 1 13.42 15.03 -68.80
N LYS A 2 13.14 13.94 -68.07
CA LYS A 2 11.78 13.66 -67.56
C LYS A 2 11.74 14.18 -66.13
N ALA A 3 10.83 15.13 -65.87
CA ALA A 3 10.65 15.73 -64.55
C ALA A 3 10.08 14.67 -63.58
N LEU A 4 10.82 14.40 -62.50
CA LEU A 4 10.35 13.60 -61.38
C LEU A 4 9.42 14.49 -60.55
N ILE A 5 8.13 14.17 -60.51
CA ILE A 5 7.16 14.79 -59.61
C ILE A 5 7.31 14.11 -58.26
N PHE A 6 7.90 14.82 -57.29
CA PHE A 6 7.90 14.41 -55.89
C PHE A 6 6.52 14.71 -55.30
N LEU A 7 5.74 13.66 -55.02
CA LEU A 7 4.54 13.76 -54.18
C LEU A 7 5.00 13.81 -52.72
N PRO A 8 4.70 14.86 -51.93
CA PRO A 8 4.99 14.84 -50.52
C PRO A 8 4.01 13.86 -49.84
N PHE A 9 4.56 12.81 -49.25
CA PHE A 9 3.81 11.92 -48.36
C PHE A 9 3.48 12.75 -47.10
N LEU A 10 2.29 13.35 -47.04
CA LEU A 10 1.78 13.92 -45.79
C LEU A 10 1.58 12.75 -44.82
N LEU A 11 2.51 12.64 -43.87
CA LEU A 11 2.34 11.79 -42.70
C LEU A 11 1.16 12.40 -41.91
N GLN A 12 -0.04 11.85 -42.08
CA GLN A 12 -1.18 12.17 -41.21
C GLN A 12 -0.85 11.63 -39.83
N ILE A 13 -0.27 12.48 -38.98
CA ILE A 13 -0.19 12.22 -37.55
C ILE A 13 -1.64 12.31 -37.07
N THR A 14 -2.26 11.15 -36.84
CA THR A 14 -3.51 11.08 -36.11
C THR A 14 -3.23 11.59 -34.69
N LEU A 15 -3.48 12.87 -34.45
CA LEU A 15 -3.57 13.42 -33.10
C LEU A 15 -4.64 12.62 -32.36
N GLY A 16 -4.25 11.94 -31.28
CA GLY A 16 -5.18 11.22 -30.43
C GLY A 16 -6.17 12.20 -29.78
N LYS A 17 -7.25 11.69 -29.19
CA LYS A 17 -8.09 12.53 -28.32
C LYS A 17 -7.26 12.97 -27.10
N PRO A 18 -7.48 14.19 -26.57
CA PRO A 18 -6.85 14.63 -25.32
C PRO A 18 -7.06 13.62 -24.19
N LEU A 19 -6.03 13.42 -23.38
CA LEU A 19 -6.07 12.56 -22.20
C LEU A 19 -6.59 13.35 -21.01
N ASN A 20 -7.73 12.91 -20.49
CA ASN A 20 -8.44 13.58 -19.42
C ASN A 20 -8.30 12.80 -18.10
N ILE A 21 -7.51 13.34 -17.17
CA ILE A 21 -7.21 12.72 -15.87
C ILE A 21 -8.05 13.37 -14.77
N PRO A 22 -8.98 12.64 -14.12
CA PRO A 22 -9.86 13.24 -13.12
C PRO A 22 -9.12 13.78 -11.90
N ALA A 23 -9.56 14.92 -11.36
CA ALA A 23 -8.95 15.54 -10.18
C ALA A 23 -9.01 14.65 -8.93
N PHE A 24 -10.03 13.80 -8.82
CA PHE A 24 -10.16 12.88 -7.69
C PHE A 24 -9.05 11.83 -7.59
N THR A 25 -8.22 11.69 -8.63
CA THR A 25 -7.08 10.77 -8.67
C THR A 25 -5.79 11.40 -8.13
N ALA A 26 -5.77 12.72 -7.97
CA ALA A 26 -4.61 13.47 -7.50
C ALA A 26 -4.35 13.31 -6.00
N TYR A 27 -3.15 13.66 -5.58
CA TYR A 27 -2.72 13.71 -4.18
C TYR A 27 -2.57 15.16 -3.73
N LEU A 28 -2.80 15.38 -2.43
CA LEU A 28 -2.64 16.68 -1.78
C LEU A 28 -1.36 16.68 -0.97
N ASP A 29 -0.63 17.79 -1.00
CA ASP A 29 0.69 17.93 -0.39
C ASP A 29 0.94 19.37 0.06
N PRO A 30 1.49 19.63 1.26
CA PRO A 30 1.99 18.64 2.21
C PRO A 30 0.88 17.97 3.05
N ASP A 31 -0.31 18.57 3.17
CA ASP A 31 -1.40 17.96 3.95
C ASP A 31 -2.32 17.10 3.06
N PRO A 32 -2.34 15.76 3.21
CA PRO A 32 -3.25 14.88 2.48
C PRO A 32 -4.74 15.13 2.76
N ASN A 33 -5.09 15.96 3.75
CA ASN A 33 -6.45 16.38 4.08
C ASN A 33 -6.73 17.87 3.79
N GLY A 34 -5.80 18.60 3.18
CA GLY A 34 -5.93 20.06 3.00
C GLY A 34 -6.93 20.51 1.94
N ALA A 35 -7.73 19.59 1.38
CA ALA A 35 -8.87 19.83 0.50
C ALA A 35 -9.77 18.57 0.51
N GLN A 36 -11.03 18.71 0.09
CA GLN A 36 -11.93 17.57 -0.12
C GLN A 36 -11.65 16.94 -1.48
N VAL A 37 -11.71 15.60 -1.54
CA VAL A 37 -11.50 14.83 -2.77
C VAL A 37 -12.61 13.81 -2.92
N SER A 38 -13.44 13.94 -3.96
CA SER A 38 -14.56 13.03 -4.21
C SER A 38 -14.67 12.68 -5.70
N LYS A 39 -15.23 11.51 -6.00
CA LYS A 39 -15.41 11.05 -7.39
C LYS A 39 -16.29 12.01 -8.20
N ASP A 40 -17.32 12.55 -7.58
CA ASP A 40 -18.36 13.32 -8.25
C ASP A 40 -17.98 14.81 -8.36
N ASP A 41 -17.20 15.33 -7.41
CA ASP A 41 -16.82 16.74 -7.36
C ASP A 41 -15.36 17.04 -7.64
N GLY A 42 -14.51 16.04 -7.87
CA GLY A 42 -13.09 16.27 -8.06
C GLY A 42 -12.45 16.74 -6.76
N ILE A 43 -11.89 17.95 -6.76
CA ILE A 43 -11.29 18.59 -5.58
C ILE A 43 -12.01 19.89 -5.26
N THR A 44 -12.52 20.00 -4.04
CA THR A 44 -13.19 21.19 -3.49
C THR A 44 -12.55 21.59 -2.17
N ASP A 45 -12.90 22.77 -1.66
CA ASP A 45 -12.38 23.32 -0.39
C ASP A 45 -10.85 23.42 -0.35
N TRP A 46 -10.21 23.57 -1.51
CA TRP A 46 -8.79 23.90 -1.59
C TRP A 46 -8.60 25.39 -1.30
N ASN A 47 -8.37 25.71 -0.02
CA ASN A 47 -8.37 27.10 0.48
C ASN A 47 -7.04 27.51 1.12
N THR A 48 -6.01 26.66 1.04
CA THR A 48 -4.70 26.90 1.67
C THR A 48 -3.58 26.90 0.64
N ALA A 49 -2.87 28.02 0.51
CA ALA A 49 -1.80 28.22 -0.48
C ALA A 49 -0.60 27.27 -0.34
N THR A 50 -0.38 26.73 0.86
CA THR A 50 0.69 25.76 1.11
C THR A 50 0.39 24.40 0.48
N ASN A 51 -0.89 24.09 0.27
CA ASN A 51 -1.33 22.82 -0.27
C ASN A 51 -1.36 22.83 -1.81
N LYS A 52 -0.86 21.76 -2.41
CA LYS A 52 -0.69 21.57 -3.84
C LYS A 52 -1.45 20.32 -4.29
N ILE A 53 -1.94 20.34 -5.51
CA ILE A 53 -2.59 19.20 -6.16
C ILE A 53 -1.57 18.54 -7.09
N LYS A 54 -1.37 17.23 -6.93
CA LYS A 54 -0.36 16.46 -7.66
C LYS A 54 -0.98 15.30 -8.41
N TRP A 55 -0.91 15.33 -9.74
CA TRP A 55 -1.17 14.16 -10.58
C TRP A 55 0.15 13.52 -10.99
N SER A 56 0.24 12.21 -10.89
CA SER A 56 1.41 11.46 -11.35
C SER A 56 1.00 10.36 -12.31
N GLY A 57 1.76 10.23 -13.39
CA GLY A 57 1.53 9.22 -14.42
C GLY A 57 2.78 8.97 -15.24
N GLN A 58 2.78 7.87 -15.99
CA GLN A 58 3.91 7.44 -16.80
C GLN A 58 3.70 7.88 -18.24
N LEU A 59 4.50 8.84 -18.71
CA LEU A 59 4.51 9.27 -20.10
C LEU A 59 5.40 8.33 -20.93
N LYS A 60 4.90 7.86 -22.07
CA LYS A 60 5.58 6.85 -22.91
C LYS A 60 6.34 7.45 -24.10
N ASN A 61 6.10 8.73 -24.36
CA ASN A 61 6.67 9.46 -25.48
C ASN A 61 7.20 10.81 -24.99
N THR A 62 8.15 11.36 -25.74
CA THR A 62 8.71 12.71 -25.58
C THR A 62 8.08 13.67 -26.59
N GLY A 63 8.25 14.98 -26.39
CA GLY A 63 7.77 16.03 -27.29
C GLY A 63 6.96 17.08 -26.56
N ASP A 64 6.33 17.97 -27.33
CA ASP A 64 5.50 19.05 -26.78
C ASP A 64 4.20 18.48 -26.20
N LEU A 65 3.87 18.91 -24.98
CA LEU A 65 2.68 18.51 -24.24
C LEU A 65 1.88 19.76 -23.91
N SER A 66 0.71 19.89 -24.51
CA SER A 66 -0.29 20.88 -24.12
C SER A 66 -0.94 20.46 -22.81
N ILE A 67 -1.08 21.40 -21.88
CA ILE A 67 -1.61 21.13 -20.54
C ILE A 67 -2.70 22.13 -20.18
N GLN A 68 -3.86 21.61 -19.84
CA GLN A 68 -5.00 22.40 -19.38
C GLN A 68 -5.55 21.82 -18.07
N VAL A 69 -6.15 22.67 -17.25
CA VAL A 69 -6.89 22.24 -16.04
C VAL A 69 -8.33 22.69 -16.17
N ARG A 70 -9.26 21.73 -16.03
CA ARG A 70 -10.69 22.03 -15.94
C ARG A 70 -11.06 22.39 -14.52
N LEU A 71 -11.78 23.48 -14.35
CA LEU A 71 -12.17 24.00 -13.06
C LEU A 71 -13.45 24.84 -13.12
N THR A 72 -14.12 24.98 -11.99
CA THR A 72 -15.29 25.84 -11.81
C THR A 72 -15.00 26.90 -10.73
N LEU A 73 -15.19 28.17 -11.09
CA LEU A 73 -15.04 29.33 -10.20
C LEU A 73 -16.34 30.15 -10.18
N LYS A 74 -16.55 30.92 -9.11
CA LYS A 74 -17.67 31.88 -9.09
C LYS A 74 -17.47 32.93 -10.17
N LYS A 75 -18.58 33.44 -10.70
CA LYS A 75 -18.55 34.45 -11.76
C LYS A 75 -17.76 35.68 -11.30
N ASN A 76 -16.85 36.15 -12.15
CA ASN A 76 -15.95 37.29 -11.94
C ASN A 76 -14.89 37.09 -10.83
N GLU A 77 -14.72 35.89 -10.29
CA GLU A 77 -13.66 35.61 -9.30
C GLU A 77 -12.33 35.33 -10.04
N PRO A 78 -11.27 36.13 -9.82
CA PRO A 78 -9.96 35.84 -10.40
C PRO A 78 -9.25 34.75 -9.59
N LEU A 79 -8.52 33.88 -10.29
CA LEU A 79 -7.65 32.88 -9.67
C LEU A 79 -6.31 32.82 -10.40
N GLU A 80 -5.22 33.06 -9.67
CA GLU A 80 -3.86 32.81 -10.16
C GLU A 80 -3.52 31.33 -9.93
N LEU A 81 -3.14 30.63 -10.99
CA LEU A 81 -2.74 29.24 -10.99
C LEU A 81 -1.31 29.08 -11.49
N HIS A 82 -0.61 28.16 -10.87
CA HIS A 82 0.78 27.82 -11.13
C HIS A 82 0.87 26.33 -11.46
N LEU A 83 1.43 25.98 -12.60
CA LEU A 83 1.63 24.59 -13.02
C LEU A 83 3.12 24.31 -13.16
N LYS A 84 3.59 23.23 -12.51
CA LYS A 84 4.97 22.75 -12.60
C LYS A 84 5.03 21.32 -13.18
N LEU A 85 5.96 21.10 -14.12
CA LEU A 85 6.31 19.80 -14.68
C LEU A 85 7.85 19.69 -14.76
N GLY A 86 8.44 18.87 -13.88
CA GLY A 86 9.90 18.85 -13.73
C GLY A 86 10.43 20.21 -13.31
N ASP A 87 11.39 20.78 -14.04
CA ASP A 87 11.92 22.12 -13.79
C ASP A 87 11.16 23.23 -14.53
N GLN A 88 10.22 22.85 -15.41
CA GLN A 88 9.41 23.81 -16.17
C GLN A 88 8.22 24.28 -15.35
N PHE A 89 7.83 25.53 -15.57
CA PHE A 89 6.79 26.21 -14.81
C PHE A 89 6.00 27.21 -15.66
N LYS A 90 4.69 27.26 -15.46
CA LYS A 90 3.77 28.21 -16.10
C LYS A 90 2.89 28.88 -15.05
N ARG A 91 2.55 30.15 -15.28
CA ARG A 91 1.57 30.91 -14.49
C ARG A 91 0.46 31.38 -15.40
N LEU A 92 -0.75 31.37 -14.88
CA LEU A 92 -1.94 31.85 -15.56
C LEU A 92 -2.87 32.48 -14.54
N THR A 93 -3.50 33.59 -14.91
CA THR A 93 -4.65 34.12 -14.16
C THR A 93 -5.90 33.90 -15.00
N VAL A 94 -6.89 33.23 -14.42
CA VAL A 94 -8.22 33.03 -15.04
C VAL A 94 -9.27 33.81 -14.27
N THR A 95 -10.38 34.15 -14.92
CA THR A 95 -11.54 34.78 -14.29
C THR A 95 -12.74 33.86 -14.42
N GLY A 96 -13.39 33.55 -13.30
CA GLY A 96 -14.50 32.62 -13.26
C GLY A 96 -15.70 33.07 -14.08
N THR A 97 -16.31 32.12 -14.78
CA THR A 97 -17.51 32.34 -15.60
C THR A 97 -18.80 32.00 -14.84
N GLY A 98 -18.69 31.36 -13.66
CA GLY A 98 -19.82 30.73 -12.96
C GLY A 98 -20.16 29.32 -13.48
N ALA A 99 -19.37 28.79 -14.42
CA ALA A 99 -19.51 27.45 -14.97
C ALA A 99 -18.13 26.79 -15.13
N SER A 100 -18.11 25.50 -15.47
CA SER A 100 -16.87 24.77 -15.77
C SER A 100 -16.17 25.40 -16.98
N MET A 101 -14.86 25.60 -16.84
CA MET A 101 -13.99 26.24 -17.85
C MET A 101 -12.60 25.59 -17.85
N LEU A 102 -11.80 25.91 -18.87
CA LEU A 102 -10.42 25.45 -19.00
C LEU A 102 -9.45 26.59 -18.68
N ALA A 103 -8.49 26.30 -17.79
CA ALA A 103 -7.27 27.06 -17.60
C ALA A 103 -6.18 26.46 -18.50
N ASP A 104 -5.77 27.20 -19.53
CA ASP A 104 -4.79 26.74 -20.53
C ASP A 104 -3.37 27.23 -20.20
N PHE A 105 -2.47 26.31 -19.86
CA PHE A 105 -1.07 26.61 -19.55
C PHE A 105 -0.16 26.58 -20.79
N GLY A 106 -0.72 26.31 -21.96
CA GLY A 106 0.00 26.10 -23.21
C GLY A 106 0.86 24.84 -23.17
N GLU A 107 1.93 24.86 -23.96
CA GLU A 107 2.81 23.71 -24.13
C GLU A 107 4.03 23.73 -23.20
N LEU A 108 4.42 22.54 -22.75
CA LEU A 108 5.67 22.23 -22.07
C LEU A 108 6.37 21.04 -22.75
N LEU A 109 7.70 21.05 -22.80
CA LEU A 109 8.47 20.00 -23.46
C LEU A 109 8.72 18.81 -22.53
N VAL A 110 8.30 17.61 -22.92
CA VAL A 110 8.66 16.36 -22.23
C VAL A 110 9.91 15.77 -22.87
N THR A 111 11.02 15.76 -22.13
CA THR A 111 12.34 15.35 -22.65
C THR A 111 12.72 13.91 -22.35
N ARG A 112 11.94 13.20 -21.52
CA ARG A 112 12.21 11.81 -21.15
C ARG A 112 10.92 11.01 -20.97
N ASN A 113 11.03 9.70 -21.13
CA ASN A 113 9.97 8.76 -20.77
C ASN A 113 9.95 8.47 -19.27
N GLY A 114 8.83 7.96 -18.78
CA GLY A 114 8.65 7.52 -17.40
C GLY A 114 7.68 8.39 -16.59
N TYR A 115 7.73 8.26 -15.28
CA TYR A 115 6.88 8.92 -14.33
C TYR A 115 7.20 10.42 -14.27
N HIS A 116 6.12 11.19 -14.44
CA HIS A 116 6.09 12.63 -14.32
C HIS A 116 5.02 13.01 -13.29
N THR A 117 5.27 14.10 -12.58
CA THR A 117 4.32 14.68 -11.63
C THR A 117 3.98 16.10 -12.06
N PHE A 118 2.70 16.32 -12.31
CA PHE A 118 2.10 17.61 -12.59
C PHE A 118 1.66 18.22 -11.27
N ILE A 119 2.21 19.38 -10.92
CA ILE A 119 1.94 20.05 -9.65
C ILE A 119 1.19 21.35 -9.94
N LEU A 120 -0.06 21.42 -9.49
CA LEU A 120 -0.88 22.63 -9.51
C LEU A 120 -0.82 23.29 -8.13
N SER A 121 -0.56 24.60 -8.11
CA SER A 121 -0.58 25.44 -6.91
C SER A 121 -1.22 26.79 -7.18
N SER A 122 -1.58 27.50 -6.11
CA SER A 122 -2.09 28.88 -6.18
C SER A 122 -1.67 29.63 -4.90
N PRO A 123 -1.34 30.92 -4.98
CA PRO A 123 -1.11 31.75 -3.80
C PRO A 123 -2.39 32.01 -2.99
N ALA A 124 -3.57 31.88 -3.60
CA ALA A 124 -4.88 32.06 -2.96
C ALA A 124 -5.88 31.12 -3.64
N PRO A 125 -5.81 29.80 -3.38
CA PRO A 125 -6.62 28.81 -4.07
C PRO A 125 -8.11 28.97 -3.72
N SER A 126 -8.96 28.72 -4.71
CA SER A 126 -10.41 28.68 -4.57
C SER A 126 -11.05 27.84 -5.68
N GLY A 127 -12.36 27.63 -5.58
CA GLY A 127 -13.14 26.92 -6.59
C GLY A 127 -13.05 25.41 -6.51
N LYS A 128 -13.52 24.78 -7.59
CA LYS A 128 -13.57 23.32 -7.79
C LYS A 128 -12.61 22.94 -8.91
N ILE A 129 -11.69 22.01 -8.66
CA ILE A 129 -10.78 21.46 -9.67
C ILE A 129 -11.33 20.11 -10.12
N GLU A 130 -11.50 19.95 -11.43
CA GLU A 130 -12.27 18.84 -12.00
C GLU A 130 -11.36 17.83 -12.71
N GLU A 131 -10.38 18.30 -13.49
CA GLU A 131 -9.63 17.46 -14.41
C GLU A 131 -8.30 18.11 -14.83
N LEU A 132 -7.28 17.28 -15.05
CA LEU A 132 -6.07 17.62 -15.79
C LEU A 132 -6.22 17.08 -17.21
N THR A 133 -6.15 17.93 -18.23
CA THR A 133 -6.20 17.55 -19.64
C THR A 133 -4.81 17.69 -20.26
N LEU A 134 -4.35 16.62 -20.92
CA LEU A 134 -3.07 16.54 -21.59
C LEU A 134 -3.28 16.25 -23.08
N ASP A 135 -2.61 16.96 -23.96
CA ASP A 135 -2.64 16.70 -25.41
C ASP A 135 -1.24 16.80 -26.04
N GLY A 136 -1.03 16.10 -27.16
CA GLY A 136 0.26 15.99 -27.84
C GLY A 136 0.93 14.60 -27.69
N PRO A 137 2.09 14.39 -28.34
CA PRO A 137 2.75 13.09 -28.37
C PRO A 137 2.96 12.43 -26.99
N PRO A 138 3.38 13.14 -25.92
CA PRO A 138 3.57 12.52 -24.60
C PRO A 138 2.30 11.97 -23.93
N ALA A 139 1.12 12.49 -24.30
CA ALA A 139 -0.16 12.02 -23.76
C ALA A 139 -0.59 10.67 -24.38
N LYS A 140 -0.08 10.34 -25.57
CA LYS A 140 -0.37 9.07 -26.24
C LYS A 140 0.19 7.90 -25.42
N ASP A 141 -0.67 6.92 -25.15
CA ASP A 141 -0.38 5.71 -24.36
C ASP A 141 0.14 5.99 -22.93
N ALA A 142 -0.05 7.22 -22.42
CA ALA A 142 0.34 7.56 -21.06
C ALA A 142 -0.50 6.80 -20.04
N HIS A 143 0.15 6.40 -18.94
CA HIS A 143 -0.46 5.58 -17.91
C HIS A 143 -0.74 6.37 -16.64
N PHE A 144 -2.01 6.51 -16.27
CA PHE A 144 -2.48 7.14 -15.04
C PHE A 144 -3.45 6.23 -14.30
N ASN A 145 -3.65 6.48 -13.00
CA ASN A 145 -4.78 5.91 -12.29
C ASN A 145 -6.05 6.70 -12.63
N PHE A 146 -7.11 6.02 -13.06
CA PHE A 146 -8.42 6.63 -13.34
C PHE A 146 -9.50 6.22 -12.32
N LYS A 147 -9.14 5.46 -11.29
CA LYS A 147 -10.07 4.98 -10.26
C LYS A 147 -10.02 5.86 -9.00
N PRO A 148 -11.15 5.99 -8.27
CA PRO A 148 -11.18 6.75 -7.01
C PRO A 148 -10.25 6.21 -5.92
N ARG A 149 -9.92 4.91 -5.97
CA ARG A 149 -8.97 4.29 -5.06
C ARG A 149 -7.58 4.86 -5.34
N ARG A 150 -7.10 5.72 -4.45
CA ARG A 150 -5.77 6.35 -4.49
C ARG A 150 -4.71 5.58 -3.68
N ASN A 151 -5.04 4.39 -3.20
CA ASN A 151 -4.07 3.50 -2.59
C ASN A 151 -2.99 3.15 -3.63
N SER A 152 -1.77 3.02 -3.15
CA SER A 152 -0.73 2.31 -3.88
C SER A 152 -0.99 0.81 -3.78
N ALA A 153 -0.45 0.03 -4.72
CA ALA A 153 -0.75 -1.40 -4.79
C ALA A 153 -0.24 -2.11 -3.53
N SER A 154 -1.11 -2.87 -2.86
CA SER A 154 -0.66 -3.79 -1.81
C SER A 154 0.18 -4.89 -2.43
N VAL A 155 1.32 -5.19 -1.83
CA VAL A 155 2.30 -6.17 -2.34
C VAL A 155 2.59 -7.23 -1.30
N HIS A 156 2.83 -8.47 -1.72
CA HIS A 156 2.92 -9.61 -0.83
C HIS A 156 4.12 -10.49 -1.16
N LEU A 157 4.64 -11.15 -0.11
CA LEU A 157 5.58 -12.26 -0.16
C LEU A 157 4.81 -13.51 0.21
N SER A 158 4.69 -14.49 -0.68
CA SER A 158 4.21 -15.82 -0.32
C SER A 158 5.39 -16.74 -0.04
N TYR A 159 5.39 -17.40 1.11
CA TYR A 159 6.43 -18.33 1.52
C TYR A 159 5.97 -19.76 1.24
N PRO A 160 6.56 -20.46 0.24
CA PRO A 160 6.23 -21.85 0.00
C PRO A 160 6.72 -22.70 1.17
N ILE A 161 5.87 -23.64 1.58
CA ILE A 161 6.15 -24.70 2.54
C ILE A 161 5.76 -26.03 1.90
N GLU A 162 6.39 -27.12 2.32
CA GLU A 162 6.02 -28.45 1.85
C GLU A 162 4.60 -28.79 2.31
N ARG A 163 3.79 -29.41 1.43
CA ARG A 163 2.34 -29.51 1.60
C ARG A 163 1.94 -30.37 2.81
N GLU A 164 2.74 -31.38 3.10
CA GLU A 164 2.52 -32.37 4.16
C GLU A 164 3.03 -31.89 5.53
N GLU A 165 3.76 -30.77 5.58
CA GLU A 165 4.30 -30.26 6.83
C GLU A 165 3.25 -29.53 7.66
N GLU A 166 3.08 -29.99 8.90
CA GLU A 166 2.29 -29.26 9.87
C GLU A 166 3.14 -28.20 10.58
N ILE A 167 2.83 -26.92 10.34
CA ILE A 167 3.62 -25.80 10.84
C ILE A 167 3.04 -25.24 12.14
N SER A 168 3.72 -25.53 13.27
CA SER A 168 3.33 -25.06 14.61
C SER A 168 3.71 -23.61 14.88
N ALA A 169 4.72 -23.06 14.20
CA ALA A 169 5.11 -21.67 14.34
C ALA A 169 5.72 -21.06 13.08
N PHE A 170 5.56 -19.74 12.91
CA PHE A 170 6.17 -18.94 11.84
C PHE A 170 6.82 -17.67 12.40
N TYR A 171 8.12 -17.53 12.20
CA TYR A 171 8.97 -16.43 12.65
C TYR A 171 9.41 -15.55 11.47
N CYS A 172 9.41 -14.23 11.66
CA CYS A 172 9.94 -13.27 10.69
C CYS A 172 10.57 -12.06 11.39
N GLU A 173 11.66 -11.53 10.82
CA GLU A 173 12.24 -10.24 11.17
C GLU A 173 11.80 -9.19 10.15
N LEU A 174 11.42 -8.01 10.62
CA LEU A 174 10.88 -6.94 9.80
C LEU A 174 11.57 -5.62 10.14
N THR A 175 11.99 -4.87 9.12
CA THR A 175 12.55 -3.52 9.27
C THR A 175 11.81 -2.56 8.35
N GLY A 176 11.13 -1.56 8.89
CA GLY A 176 10.57 -0.46 8.09
C GLY A 176 11.71 0.39 7.55
N ILE A 177 11.74 0.64 6.24
CA ILE A 177 12.75 1.48 5.58
C ILE A 177 12.18 2.86 5.31
N GLU A 178 10.93 2.92 4.87
CA GLU A 178 10.16 4.15 4.71
C GLU A 178 9.03 4.21 5.74
N GLU A 179 8.56 5.40 6.07
CA GLU A 179 7.58 5.61 7.14
C GLU A 179 6.39 6.51 6.81
N PRO A 180 5.79 6.47 5.60
CA PRO A 180 4.62 7.27 5.34
C PRO A 180 3.47 6.81 6.25
N LEU A 181 2.65 7.77 6.69
CA LEU A 181 1.44 7.49 7.45
C LEU A 181 0.54 6.49 6.72
N TRP A 182 -0.27 5.80 7.50
CA TRP A 182 -1.24 4.83 7.01
C TRP A 182 -0.62 3.66 6.26
N THR A 183 0.50 3.18 6.79
CA THR A 183 1.23 2.03 6.26
C THR A 183 1.11 0.86 7.20
N TYR A 184 0.84 -0.31 6.63
CA TYR A 184 0.93 -1.57 7.34
C TYR A 184 2.04 -2.43 6.73
N TYR A 185 3.09 -2.68 7.52
CA TYR A 185 4.11 -3.68 7.22
C TYR A 185 3.78 -4.95 8.00
N MET A 186 3.23 -5.95 7.31
CA MET A 186 2.79 -7.21 7.91
C MET A 186 3.90 -8.26 7.82
N ALA A 187 4.34 -8.77 8.98
CA ALA A 187 5.45 -9.72 9.08
C ALA A 187 5.00 -11.18 8.94
N CYS A 188 4.09 -11.65 9.80
CA CYS A 188 3.68 -13.06 9.85
C CYS A 188 2.18 -13.19 9.56
N GLY A 189 1.84 -13.56 8.32
CA GLY A 189 0.48 -13.88 7.93
C GLY A 189 0.31 -15.37 7.67
N TRP A 190 -0.93 -15.83 7.82
CA TRP A 190 -1.37 -17.17 7.51
C TRP A 190 -2.83 -17.13 7.05
N HIS A 191 -3.35 -18.26 6.55
CA HIS A 191 -4.72 -18.36 6.04
C HIS A 191 -5.86 -17.92 6.99
N ARG A 192 -5.59 -17.72 8.28
CA ARG A 192 -6.56 -17.28 9.29
C ARG A 192 -6.21 -15.96 9.97
N GLY A 193 -5.15 -15.26 9.56
CA GLY A 193 -4.86 -13.96 10.15
C GLY A 193 -3.57 -13.29 9.68
N TYR A 194 -3.26 -12.20 10.36
CA TYR A 194 -2.09 -11.38 10.10
C TYR A 194 -1.47 -10.84 11.39
N PHE A 195 -0.15 -10.61 11.32
CA PHE A 195 0.64 -10.06 12.41
C PHE A 195 1.74 -9.13 11.90
N GLY A 196 1.80 -7.88 12.37
CA GLY A 196 2.88 -6.97 12.00
C GLY A 196 2.80 -5.62 12.68
N MET A 197 3.25 -4.57 11.98
CA MET A 197 3.39 -3.23 12.54
C MET A 197 2.85 -2.12 11.62
N GLN A 198 2.20 -1.13 12.21
CA GLN A 198 1.52 -0.04 11.51
C GLN A 198 2.06 1.33 11.90
N ILE A 199 1.91 2.27 10.97
CA ILE A 199 2.03 3.71 11.19
C ILE A 199 0.64 4.32 11.05
N ASN A 200 0.01 4.65 12.17
CA ASN A 200 -1.41 5.02 12.21
C ASN A 200 -1.60 6.54 12.15
N SER A 201 -0.75 7.29 12.85
CA SER A 201 -0.74 8.74 12.89
C SER A 201 0.68 9.25 13.20
N PRO A 202 0.93 10.58 13.16
CA PRO A 202 2.20 11.14 13.62
C PRO A 202 2.59 10.76 15.05
N THR A 203 1.61 10.40 15.89
CA THR A 203 1.78 10.13 17.32
C THR A 203 1.39 8.71 17.73
N GLU A 204 1.05 7.84 16.78
CA GLU A 204 0.63 6.47 17.07
C GLU A 204 1.14 5.47 16.04
N ARG A 205 1.85 4.47 16.56
CA ARG A 205 2.24 3.24 15.87
C ARG A 205 1.74 2.04 16.64
N ARG A 206 1.43 0.97 15.92
CA ARG A 206 0.83 -0.24 16.51
C ARG A 206 1.59 -1.49 16.10
N ILE A 207 1.73 -2.42 17.04
CA ILE A 207 1.97 -3.84 16.76
C ILE A 207 0.60 -4.52 16.78
N ILE A 208 0.16 -5.07 15.65
CA ILE A 208 -1.21 -5.53 15.43
C ILE A 208 -1.25 -7.04 15.15
N PHE A 209 -2.11 -7.77 15.85
CA PHE A 209 -2.39 -9.19 15.63
C PHE A 209 -3.89 -9.36 15.39
N SER A 210 -4.31 -10.08 14.35
CA SER A 210 -5.73 -10.31 14.10
C SER A 210 -5.98 -11.69 13.52
N VAL A 211 -7.13 -12.27 13.89
CA VAL A 211 -7.55 -13.61 13.50
C VAL A 211 -8.98 -13.52 12.97
N TRP A 212 -9.21 -13.96 11.73
CA TRP A 212 -10.53 -13.95 11.12
C TRP A 212 -11.47 -14.94 11.82
N ASP A 213 -12.74 -14.57 11.91
CA ASP A 213 -13.84 -15.48 12.23
C ASP A 213 -14.00 -16.52 11.12
N SER A 214 -14.71 -17.60 11.44
CA SER A 214 -15.21 -18.54 10.46
C SER A 214 -16.52 -18.02 9.84
N GLY A 215 -16.84 -18.42 8.61
CA GLY A 215 -18.04 -17.95 7.91
C GLY A 215 -17.76 -16.93 6.79
N GLY A 216 -18.85 -16.38 6.23
CA GLY A 216 -18.81 -15.53 5.03
C GLY A 216 -19.27 -14.08 5.22
N GLU A 217 -19.63 -13.68 6.43
CA GLU A 217 -19.97 -12.28 6.73
C GLU A 217 -18.68 -11.42 6.71
N ALA A 218 -18.68 -10.38 5.90
CA ALA A 218 -17.48 -9.60 5.61
C ALA A 218 -17.50 -8.19 6.22
N VAL A 219 -18.66 -7.71 6.68
CA VAL A 219 -18.87 -6.30 7.03
C VAL A 219 -19.05 -6.14 8.53
N ASP A 220 -20.02 -6.82 9.12
CA ASP A 220 -20.39 -6.60 10.52
C ASP A 220 -20.28 -7.88 11.35
N ARG A 221 -19.29 -7.92 12.24
CA ARG A 221 -19.06 -9.06 13.13
C ARG A 221 -20.26 -9.39 14.01
N ASN A 222 -21.13 -8.43 14.32
CA ASN A 222 -22.31 -8.68 15.13
C ASN A 222 -23.30 -9.64 14.46
N LYS A 223 -23.23 -9.80 13.14
CA LYS A 223 -24.04 -10.75 12.36
C LYS A 223 -23.43 -12.16 12.28
N VAL A 224 -22.20 -12.34 12.73
CA VAL A 224 -21.51 -13.65 12.74
C VAL A 224 -22.07 -14.49 13.89
N GLY A 225 -22.42 -15.76 13.66
CA GLY A 225 -22.84 -16.70 14.71
C GLY A 225 -21.75 -16.92 15.77
N GLN A 226 -22.13 -17.23 17.02
CA GLN A 226 -21.15 -17.42 18.09
C GLN A 226 -20.20 -18.60 17.82
N GLU A 227 -20.71 -19.66 17.20
CA GLU A 227 -20.01 -20.86 16.74
C GLU A 227 -18.96 -20.58 15.64
N ASP A 228 -19.04 -19.41 15.01
CA ASP A 228 -18.15 -18.95 13.96
C ASP A 228 -17.12 -17.93 14.47
N ARG A 229 -17.35 -17.34 15.65
CA ARG A 229 -16.51 -16.29 16.20
C ARG A 229 -15.23 -16.84 16.84
N VAL A 230 -14.10 -16.20 16.55
CA VAL A 230 -12.90 -16.37 17.37
C VAL A 230 -13.13 -15.84 18.79
N THR A 231 -12.58 -16.54 19.77
CA THR A 231 -12.68 -16.17 21.20
C THR A 231 -11.31 -15.82 21.75
N LEU A 232 -11.18 -14.67 22.42
CA LEU A 232 -9.94 -14.25 23.06
C LEU A 232 -9.64 -15.18 24.24
N ILE A 233 -8.44 -15.77 24.27
CA ILE A 233 -7.97 -16.65 25.35
C ILE A 233 -7.09 -15.86 26.33
N ALA A 234 -6.15 -15.10 25.80
CA ALA A 234 -5.23 -14.29 26.60
C ALA A 234 -4.69 -13.12 25.79
N LYS A 235 -4.22 -12.08 26.48
CA LYS A 235 -3.48 -10.98 25.88
C LYS A 235 -2.37 -10.51 26.81
N GLY A 236 -1.33 -9.93 26.24
CA GLY A 236 -0.26 -9.30 27.01
C GLY A 236 -0.74 -8.07 27.76
N GLU A 237 0.09 -7.65 28.71
CA GLU A 237 -0.06 -6.37 29.39
C GLU A 237 -0.12 -5.21 28.38
N SER A 238 -1.00 -4.23 28.63
CA SER A 238 -1.22 -3.05 27.78
C SER A 238 -1.66 -3.33 26.33
N VAL A 239 -2.01 -4.58 26.00
CA VAL A 239 -2.58 -4.91 24.69
C VAL A 239 -4.07 -4.59 24.68
N ASN A 240 -4.50 -3.83 23.67
CA ASN A 240 -5.90 -3.61 23.37
C ASN A 240 -6.45 -4.80 22.57
N SER A 241 -7.72 -5.15 22.81
CA SER A 241 -8.40 -6.26 22.14
C SER A 241 -9.83 -5.86 21.80
N GLY A 242 -10.33 -6.32 20.65
CA GLY A 242 -11.67 -6.02 20.17
C GLY A 242 -12.02 -6.87 18.95
N SER A 243 -12.95 -6.38 18.13
CA SER A 243 -13.36 -6.99 16.88
C SER A 243 -13.03 -6.10 15.66
N PHE A 244 -13.05 -6.69 14.47
CA PHE A 244 -12.98 -5.95 13.20
C PHE A 244 -14.05 -6.44 12.20
N GLY A 245 -14.23 -5.66 11.13
CA GLY A 245 -15.21 -5.84 10.06
C GLY A 245 -14.79 -5.09 8.77
N ASN A 246 -15.67 -5.05 7.77
CA ASN A 246 -15.52 -4.44 6.43
C ASN A 246 -14.53 -5.11 5.46
N GLU A 247 -13.58 -5.90 5.96
CA GLU A 247 -12.57 -6.60 5.16
C GLU A 247 -12.49 -8.08 5.59
N GLY A 248 -13.66 -8.66 5.85
CA GLY A 248 -13.80 -9.83 6.72
C GLY A 248 -14.05 -9.41 8.16
N THR A 249 -14.52 -10.35 8.98
CA THR A 249 -14.73 -10.14 10.42
C THR A 249 -13.77 -10.97 11.25
N GLY A 250 -13.50 -10.54 12.48
CA GLY A 250 -12.65 -11.32 13.38
C GLY A 250 -12.30 -10.65 14.68
N GLY A 251 -11.39 -11.29 15.41
CA GLY A 251 -10.76 -10.79 16.62
C GLY A 251 -9.53 -9.96 16.27
N HIS A 252 -9.44 -8.79 16.90
CA HIS A 252 -8.33 -7.85 16.71
C HIS A 252 -7.62 -7.60 18.03
N SER A 253 -6.30 -7.43 17.99
CA SER A 253 -5.52 -6.92 19.10
C SER A 253 -4.40 -6.01 18.61
N HIS A 254 -4.03 -5.04 19.43
CA HIS A 254 -2.83 -4.26 19.18
C HIS A 254 -2.17 -3.75 20.46
N LEU A 255 -0.85 -3.67 20.43
CA LEU A 255 -0.06 -2.88 21.37
C LEU A 255 0.28 -1.55 20.71
N LYS A 256 0.04 -0.44 21.40
CA LYS A 256 0.61 0.85 20.98
C LYS A 256 2.09 0.86 21.33
N TYR A 257 2.94 0.85 20.32
CA TYR A 257 4.39 0.84 20.50
C TYR A 257 5.03 1.66 19.38
N GLN A 258 5.80 2.68 19.76
CA GLN A 258 6.50 3.57 18.84
C GLN A 258 7.76 2.91 18.29
N TRP A 259 7.57 1.84 17.50
CA TRP A 259 8.68 1.20 16.81
C TRP A 259 9.37 2.20 15.87
N GLU A 260 10.70 2.16 15.84
CA GLU A 260 11.52 3.09 15.07
C GLU A 260 11.82 2.56 13.66
N THR A 261 11.80 3.46 12.69
CA THR A 261 12.19 3.17 11.30
C THR A 261 13.68 2.87 11.24
N GLY A 262 14.07 1.86 10.45
CA GLY A 262 15.43 1.33 10.42
C GLY A 262 15.77 0.35 11.55
N VAL A 263 14.92 0.23 12.58
CA VAL A 263 15.12 -0.72 13.68
C VAL A 263 14.38 -2.03 13.41
N LYS A 264 15.12 -3.13 13.56
CA LYS A 264 14.62 -4.48 13.34
C LYS A 264 13.64 -4.91 14.43
N GLN A 265 12.46 -5.32 13.99
CA GLN A 265 11.39 -5.89 14.81
C GLN A 265 11.29 -7.41 14.57
N ARG A 266 10.86 -8.18 15.57
CA ARG A 266 10.75 -9.65 15.48
C ARG A 266 9.36 -10.13 15.87
N PHE A 267 8.81 -11.00 15.04
CA PHE A 267 7.45 -11.51 15.15
C PHE A 267 7.46 -13.03 15.10
N LEU A 268 6.58 -13.63 15.90
CA LEU A 268 6.32 -15.06 15.87
C LEU A 268 4.82 -15.29 16.01
N VAL A 269 4.25 -16.10 15.13
CA VAL A 269 2.90 -16.65 15.32
C VAL A 269 2.99 -18.15 15.59
N THR A 270 2.18 -18.66 16.50
CA THR A 270 2.02 -20.10 16.75
C THR A 270 0.59 -20.56 16.43
N ALA A 271 0.42 -21.84 16.13
CA ALA A 271 -0.88 -22.49 15.97
C ALA A 271 -0.90 -23.85 16.66
N GLU A 272 -1.75 -24.00 17.68
CA GLU A 272 -1.93 -25.25 18.40
C GLU A 272 -3.38 -25.74 18.31
N PRO A 273 -3.65 -26.84 17.58
CA PRO A 273 -4.94 -27.51 17.62
C PRO A 273 -5.24 -27.99 19.05
N VAL A 274 -6.41 -27.63 19.57
CA VAL A 274 -6.85 -28.09 20.90
C VAL A 274 -7.83 -29.26 20.82
N ASP A 275 -8.51 -29.38 19.67
CA ASP A 275 -9.37 -30.49 19.29
C ASP A 275 -9.47 -30.54 17.74
N SER A 276 -10.31 -31.42 17.20
CA SER A 276 -10.49 -31.60 15.74
C SER A 276 -11.12 -30.41 15.03
N THR A 277 -11.66 -29.45 15.76
CA THR A 277 -12.41 -28.30 15.24
C THR A 277 -11.86 -26.95 15.68
N HIS A 278 -10.95 -26.90 16.65
CA HIS A 278 -10.42 -25.65 17.18
C HIS A 278 -8.90 -25.59 17.16
N THR A 279 -8.40 -24.41 16.84
CA THR A 279 -6.97 -24.07 16.91
C THR A 279 -6.79 -22.79 17.70
N ILE A 280 -5.80 -22.74 18.57
CA ILE A 280 -5.35 -21.52 19.23
C ILE A 280 -4.21 -20.92 18.42
N PHE A 281 -4.43 -19.70 17.94
CA PHE A 281 -3.40 -18.88 17.32
C PHE A 281 -2.87 -17.87 18.33
N ALA A 282 -1.55 -17.76 18.50
CA ALA A 282 -0.95 -16.77 19.40
C ALA A 282 0.15 -15.97 18.70
N GLY A 283 0.12 -14.65 18.86
CA GLY A 283 1.11 -13.72 18.33
C GLY A 283 2.06 -13.24 19.41
N TYR A 284 3.36 -13.40 19.21
CA TYR A 284 4.43 -12.96 20.10
C TYR A 284 5.32 -11.93 19.42
N TYR A 285 5.64 -10.87 20.15
CA TYR A 285 6.50 -9.79 19.68
C TYR A 285 7.72 -9.67 20.60
N PHE A 286 8.90 -9.53 20.02
CA PHE A 286 10.11 -9.24 20.80
C PHE A 286 10.16 -7.75 21.11
N HIS A 287 9.94 -7.37 22.37
CA HIS A 287 9.96 -5.97 22.79
C HIS A 287 11.42 -5.47 22.85
N PRO A 288 11.85 -4.52 22.00
CA PRO A 288 13.26 -4.12 21.88
C PRO A 288 13.87 -3.58 23.19
N GLU A 289 13.13 -2.72 23.90
CA GLU A 289 13.60 -2.14 25.17
C GLU A 289 13.67 -3.15 26.32
N LYS A 290 12.62 -3.96 26.50
CA LYS A 290 12.56 -5.01 27.55
C LYS A 290 13.45 -6.21 27.22
N LYS A 291 13.91 -6.34 25.97
CA LYS A 291 14.70 -7.47 25.45
C LYS A 291 14.08 -8.83 25.75
N THR A 292 12.76 -8.91 25.70
CA THR A 292 11.99 -10.13 25.98
C THR A 292 10.85 -10.29 25.00
N TRP A 293 10.43 -11.54 24.79
CA TRP A 293 9.21 -11.83 24.06
C TRP A 293 8.00 -11.53 24.93
N ILE A 294 7.02 -10.86 24.35
CA ILE A 294 5.73 -10.61 24.98
C ILE A 294 4.62 -11.22 24.13
N LEU A 295 3.56 -11.68 24.80
CA LEU A 295 2.33 -12.06 24.11
C LEU A 295 1.62 -10.77 23.65
N ILE A 296 1.20 -10.72 22.39
CA ILE A 296 0.21 -9.73 21.95
C ILE A 296 -1.16 -10.26 22.35
N SER A 297 -1.63 -11.33 21.69
CA SER A 297 -2.80 -12.06 22.14
C SER A 297 -2.84 -13.47 21.58
N SER A 298 -3.71 -14.28 22.16
CA SER A 298 -4.05 -15.62 21.72
C SER A 298 -5.57 -15.76 21.55
N TRP A 299 -5.98 -16.39 20.47
CA TRP A 299 -7.39 -16.54 20.08
C TRP A 299 -7.68 -18.00 19.73
N LYS A 300 -8.78 -18.53 20.26
CA LYS A 300 -9.33 -19.83 19.86
C LYS A 300 -10.22 -19.62 18.64
N ALA A 301 -9.84 -20.20 17.51
CA ALA A 301 -10.57 -20.17 16.26
C ALA A 301 -11.39 -21.46 16.07
N PRO A 302 -12.71 -21.36 15.83
CA PRO A 302 -13.56 -22.51 15.54
C PRO A 302 -13.47 -22.94 14.07
N LYS A 303 -13.93 -24.16 13.78
CA LYS A 303 -13.93 -24.76 12.42
C LYS A 303 -12.54 -24.77 11.75
N GLU A 304 -11.50 -24.97 12.55
CA GLU A 304 -10.09 -24.97 12.12
C GLU A 304 -9.43 -26.33 12.37
N GLY A 305 -9.05 -26.64 13.62
CA GLY A 305 -8.51 -27.93 14.04
C GLY A 305 -7.17 -28.33 13.41
N LYS A 306 -6.49 -27.38 12.75
CA LYS A 306 -5.23 -27.61 12.03
C LYS A 306 -4.21 -26.50 12.29
N ARG A 307 -2.99 -26.68 11.79
CA ARG A 307 -1.84 -25.79 11.97
C ARG A 307 -1.69 -24.73 10.86
N LEU A 308 -0.65 -23.90 10.93
CA LEU A 308 -0.45 -22.78 10.00
C LEU A 308 -0.33 -23.25 8.54
N ARG A 309 -0.91 -22.46 7.62
CA ARG A 309 -0.88 -22.66 6.17
C ARG A 309 -0.92 -21.31 5.47
N GLY A 310 -0.46 -21.27 4.23
CA GLY A 310 -0.49 -20.07 3.39
C GLY A 310 0.30 -18.93 4.02
N LEU A 311 1.57 -19.20 4.37
CA LEU A 311 2.41 -18.23 5.06
C LEU A 311 2.76 -17.06 4.14
N TYR A 312 2.66 -15.83 4.65
CA TYR A 312 2.92 -14.64 3.84
C TYR A 312 3.36 -13.43 4.67
N SER A 313 3.85 -12.41 3.97
CA SER A 313 4.04 -11.04 4.47
C SER A 313 3.46 -10.06 3.46
N PHE A 314 3.17 -8.81 3.86
CA PHE A 314 2.76 -7.77 2.91
C PHE A 314 3.14 -6.36 3.33
N SER A 315 3.02 -5.44 2.39
CA SER A 315 3.05 -3.99 2.62
C SER A 315 1.81 -3.36 1.98
N GLU A 316 1.08 -2.58 2.78
CA GLU A 316 -0.18 -1.97 2.39
C GLU A 316 -0.21 -0.48 2.73
N ASN A 317 -0.89 0.29 1.88
CA ASN A 317 -1.42 1.60 2.19
C ASN A 317 -2.91 1.46 2.51
N PHE A 318 -3.33 1.78 3.73
CA PHE A 318 -4.73 1.58 4.16
C PHE A 318 -5.60 2.84 4.14
N ALA A 319 -5.07 3.99 3.70
CA ALA A 319 -5.84 5.24 3.65
C ALA A 319 -6.09 5.79 2.24
N GLY A 320 -5.20 5.51 1.29
CA GLY A 320 -5.30 6.00 -0.09
C GLY A 320 -4.92 7.47 -0.28
N LYS A 321 -5.04 8.34 0.73
CA LYS A 321 -4.78 9.78 0.60
C LYS A 321 -3.30 10.14 0.34
N ASN A 322 -2.37 9.22 0.57
CA ASN A 322 -0.93 9.40 0.37
C ASN A 322 -0.28 8.22 -0.39
N GLY A 323 -1.01 7.60 -1.31
CA GLY A 323 -0.49 6.56 -2.20
C GLY A 323 0.63 7.02 -3.14
N ASN A 324 0.87 8.32 -3.27
CA ASN A 324 2.03 8.87 -3.96
C ASN A 324 3.34 8.67 -3.20
N LEU A 325 3.31 8.41 -1.89
CA LEU A 325 4.52 8.23 -1.09
C LEU A 325 5.07 6.81 -1.22
N LEU A 326 6.40 6.71 -1.28
CA LEU A 326 7.11 5.44 -1.31
C LEU A 326 6.98 4.72 0.04
N ARG A 327 6.64 3.44 -0.03
CA ARG A 327 6.63 2.50 1.09
C ARG A 327 7.66 1.43 0.82
N LYS A 328 8.44 1.08 1.83
CA LYS A 328 9.47 0.05 1.72
C LYS A 328 9.79 -0.54 3.07
N ALA A 329 9.93 -1.86 3.12
CA ALA A 329 10.39 -2.60 4.28
C ALA A 329 11.20 -3.82 3.85
N SER A 330 12.13 -4.26 4.72
CA SER A 330 12.84 -5.53 4.55
C SER A 330 12.29 -6.61 5.47
N TYR A 331 12.27 -7.84 4.96
CA TYR A 331 11.74 -9.04 5.59
C TYR A 331 12.86 -10.07 5.61
N GLY A 332 13.40 -10.36 6.79
CA GLY A 332 14.56 -11.21 6.97
C GLY A 332 14.28 -12.42 7.85
N ASN A 333 15.21 -13.39 7.77
CA ASN A 333 15.33 -14.50 8.71
C ASN A 333 14.01 -15.26 8.94
N GLN A 334 13.30 -15.63 7.87
CA GLN A 334 12.07 -16.40 7.98
C GLN A 334 12.38 -17.83 8.44
N TRP A 335 11.67 -18.31 9.47
CA TRP A 335 11.76 -19.69 9.94
C TRP A 335 10.38 -20.23 10.27
N VAL A 336 10.19 -21.52 10.05
CA VAL A 336 9.02 -22.26 10.51
C VAL A 336 9.43 -23.34 11.51
N ARG A 337 8.54 -23.65 12.45
CA ARG A 337 8.67 -24.80 13.32
C ARG A 337 7.64 -25.85 12.91
N THR A 338 8.07 -27.09 12.69
CA THR A 338 7.16 -28.21 12.44
C THR A 338 6.45 -28.63 13.72
N SER A 339 5.40 -29.45 13.63
CA SER A 339 4.73 -30.06 14.79
C SER A 339 5.65 -31.01 15.58
N ALA A 340 6.64 -31.61 14.92
CA ALA A 340 7.72 -32.39 15.55
C ALA A 340 8.76 -31.52 16.28
N GLY A 341 8.65 -30.19 16.18
CA GLY A 341 9.50 -29.23 16.88
C GLY A 341 10.77 -28.83 16.13
N GLU A 342 10.96 -29.31 14.89
CA GLU A 342 12.09 -28.97 14.02
C GLU A 342 11.96 -27.55 13.47
N TRP A 343 13.03 -26.76 13.50
CA TRP A 343 13.08 -25.43 12.90
C TRP A 343 13.69 -25.49 11.50
N LYS A 344 12.96 -25.00 10.50
CA LYS A 344 13.38 -24.93 9.10
C LYS A 344 13.43 -23.49 8.61
N GLU A 345 14.53 -23.12 7.96
CA GLU A 345 14.71 -21.79 7.39
C GLU A 345 13.96 -21.69 6.06
N ILE A 346 13.22 -20.59 5.86
CA ILE A 346 12.61 -20.28 4.57
C ILE A 346 13.54 -19.33 3.81
N THR A 347 14.02 -19.76 2.66
CA THR A 347 14.94 -19.00 1.80
C THR A 347 14.33 -18.54 0.49
N THR A 348 13.09 -18.95 0.19
CA THR A 348 12.38 -18.57 -1.04
C THR A 348 11.10 -17.81 -0.75
N ALA A 349 10.75 -16.86 -1.60
CA ALA A 349 9.46 -16.17 -1.55
C ALA A 349 8.98 -15.82 -2.96
N LYS A 350 7.66 -15.86 -3.17
CA LYS A 350 7.00 -15.52 -4.43
C LYS A 350 6.29 -14.18 -4.31
N PHE A 351 6.50 -13.30 -5.28
CA PHE A 351 5.88 -11.98 -5.33
C PHE A 351 4.42 -12.05 -5.79
N SER A 352 3.56 -11.25 -5.17
CA SER A 352 2.22 -10.93 -5.70
C SER A 352 1.82 -9.50 -5.33
N HIS A 353 0.73 -9.02 -5.94
CA HIS A 353 0.12 -7.74 -5.62
C HIS A 353 -1.41 -7.86 -5.72
N ASP A 354 -2.13 -6.88 -5.18
CA ASP A 354 -3.59 -6.78 -5.29
C ASP A 354 -4.04 -6.39 -6.72
N GLU A 355 -5.35 -6.27 -6.93
CA GLU A 355 -5.91 -5.86 -8.23
C GLU A 355 -5.48 -4.45 -8.64
N THR A 356 -5.21 -3.54 -7.69
CA THR A 356 -4.66 -2.21 -7.97
C THR A 356 -3.33 -2.33 -8.72
N GLY A 357 -2.48 -3.28 -8.31
CA GLY A 357 -1.21 -3.59 -8.97
C GLY A 357 -1.34 -4.22 -10.34
N LYS A 358 -2.50 -4.71 -10.76
CA LYS A 358 -2.66 -5.38 -12.07
C LYS A 358 -2.61 -4.38 -13.22
N ALA A 359 -3.28 -3.25 -13.07
CA ALA A 359 -3.41 -2.26 -14.11
C ALA A 359 -3.22 -0.82 -13.61
N ASP A 360 -3.69 -0.46 -12.41
CA ASP A 360 -3.83 0.96 -12.05
C ASP A 360 -2.52 1.57 -11.54
N ARG A 361 -1.80 0.82 -10.69
CA ARG A 361 -0.56 1.26 -10.03
C ARG A 361 0.59 0.33 -10.35
N LEU A 362 1.58 0.83 -11.09
CA LEU A 362 2.68 0.01 -11.60
C LEU A 362 3.96 0.07 -10.76
N ASP A 363 4.03 0.96 -9.80
CA ASP A 363 5.14 1.13 -8.87
C ASP A 363 5.09 0.10 -7.73
N ARG A 364 5.38 -1.17 -8.06
CA ARG A 364 5.40 -2.31 -7.12
C ARG A 364 6.59 -3.23 -7.32
N PHE A 365 7.25 -3.59 -6.22
CA PHE A 365 8.53 -4.28 -6.24
C PHE A 365 8.67 -5.30 -5.12
N MET A 366 9.40 -6.36 -5.45
CA MET A 366 10.09 -7.23 -4.52
C MET A 366 11.53 -7.41 -4.98
N GLY A 367 12.43 -7.71 -4.05
CA GLY A 367 13.77 -8.16 -4.37
C GLY A 367 14.57 -8.52 -3.14
N LEU A 368 15.89 -8.52 -3.28
CA LEU A 368 16.82 -8.69 -2.17
C LEU A 368 17.49 -7.38 -1.81
N THR A 369 17.61 -7.11 -0.52
CA THR A 369 18.46 -6.04 -0.02
C THR A 369 19.93 -6.44 -0.14
N LYS A 370 20.84 -5.46 -0.01
CA LYS A 370 22.29 -5.72 0.10
C LYS A 370 22.65 -6.61 1.30
N LYS A 371 21.77 -6.70 2.31
CA LYS A 371 21.91 -7.55 3.51
C LYS A 371 21.32 -8.95 3.33
N ASN A 372 20.94 -9.35 2.11
CA ASN A 372 20.36 -10.66 1.82
C ASN A 372 19.03 -10.92 2.57
N GLU A 373 18.21 -9.88 2.69
CA GLU A 373 16.82 -9.95 3.18
C GLU A 373 15.89 -9.71 2.00
N PHE A 374 14.68 -10.29 2.00
CA PHE A 374 13.66 -9.87 1.03
C PHE A 374 13.27 -8.42 1.30
N PHE A 375 12.79 -7.70 0.30
CA PHE A 375 12.08 -6.44 0.51
C PHE A 375 10.78 -6.40 -0.28
N LEU A 376 9.84 -5.63 0.22
CA LEU A 376 8.68 -5.16 -0.54
C LEU A 376 8.77 -3.65 -0.66
N SER A 377 8.40 -3.12 -1.83
CA SER A 377 8.28 -1.68 -2.04
C SER A 377 7.11 -1.36 -2.95
N GLN A 378 6.39 -0.30 -2.64
CA GLN A 378 5.23 0.15 -3.42
C GLN A 378 4.99 1.64 -3.22
N GLY A 379 4.32 2.29 -4.18
CA GLY A 379 4.15 3.74 -4.16
C GLY A 379 5.39 4.50 -4.65
N GLY A 380 5.35 5.83 -4.57
CA GLY A 380 6.48 6.68 -4.96
C GLY A 380 6.60 6.96 -6.45
N PHE A 381 5.80 6.32 -7.31
CA PHE A 381 5.90 6.44 -8.77
C PHE A 381 7.33 6.19 -9.28
N VAL A 382 7.94 5.12 -8.75
CA VAL A 382 9.30 4.69 -9.10
C VAL A 382 9.26 3.85 -10.38
N GLU A 383 10.22 4.07 -11.27
CA GLU A 383 10.34 3.32 -12.54
C GLU A 383 10.60 1.83 -12.36
N GLY A 384 10.04 1.04 -13.28
CA GLY A 384 10.13 -0.42 -13.27
C GLY A 384 9.06 -1.08 -12.40
N PHE A 385 9.11 -2.41 -12.31
CA PHE A 385 8.26 -3.20 -11.43
C PHE A 385 8.79 -4.64 -11.31
N THR A 386 8.27 -5.38 -10.33
CA THR A 386 8.45 -6.84 -10.25
C THR A 386 7.23 -7.55 -10.84
N LYS A 387 7.45 -8.56 -11.70
CA LYS A 387 6.35 -9.31 -12.31
C LYS A 387 5.65 -10.18 -11.26
N PHE A 388 4.32 -10.20 -11.28
CA PHE A 388 3.52 -11.11 -10.46
C PHE A 388 4.04 -12.56 -10.60
N GLY A 389 4.17 -13.25 -9.48
CA GLY A 389 4.62 -14.63 -9.43
C GLY A 389 6.13 -14.84 -9.53
N THR A 390 6.93 -13.78 -9.61
CA THR A 390 8.40 -13.91 -9.59
C THR A 390 8.85 -14.55 -8.28
N LEU A 391 9.66 -15.59 -8.38
CA LEU A 391 10.31 -16.24 -7.25
C LEU A 391 11.64 -15.55 -6.98
N PHE A 392 11.94 -15.29 -5.71
CA PHE A 392 13.27 -14.89 -5.26
C PHE A 392 13.80 -15.86 -4.23
N GLU A 393 15.10 -16.05 -4.23
CA GLU A 393 15.82 -16.86 -3.26
C GLU A 393 16.90 -16.02 -2.58
N ARG A 394 16.94 -16.05 -1.25
CA ARG A 394 18.01 -15.47 -0.43
C ARG A 394 18.94 -16.57 0.05
N LYS A 395 20.20 -16.23 0.30
CA LYS A 395 21.13 -17.18 0.94
C LYS A 395 20.62 -17.54 2.36
N PRO A 396 20.76 -18.80 2.82
CA PRO A 396 20.45 -19.18 4.19
C PRO A 396 21.26 -18.34 5.19
N SER A 397 20.62 -17.84 6.23
CA SER A 397 21.27 -17.11 7.31
C SER A 397 21.73 -18.03 8.44
N LYS A 398 21.12 -19.22 8.58
CA LYS A 398 21.38 -20.21 9.63
C LYS A 398 21.19 -19.69 11.06
N ARG A 399 20.52 -18.54 11.23
CA ARG A 399 20.21 -17.93 12.54
C ARG A 399 18.84 -18.38 13.02
N SER A 400 18.77 -19.64 13.45
CA SER A 400 17.55 -20.25 13.97
C SER A 400 17.06 -19.52 15.22
N PRO A 401 15.74 -19.30 15.37
CA PRO A 401 15.15 -18.71 16.57
C PRO A 401 14.87 -19.78 17.66
N LYS A 402 15.47 -20.97 17.60
CA LYS A 402 15.18 -22.09 18.52
C LYS A 402 15.34 -21.77 20.01
N ASP A 403 16.20 -20.83 20.37
CA ASP A 403 16.53 -20.47 21.75
C ASP A 403 15.64 -19.33 22.30
N MET A 404 14.57 -18.97 21.58
CA MET A 404 13.58 -18.00 22.06
C MET A 404 12.87 -18.49 23.32
N ASN A 405 12.82 -17.65 24.34
CA ASN A 405 11.99 -17.88 25.52
C ASN A 405 10.66 -17.11 25.37
N LEU A 406 9.56 -17.85 25.13
CA LEU A 406 8.23 -17.26 24.98
C LEU A 406 7.50 -17.26 26.33
N PRO A 407 6.72 -16.21 26.65
CA PRO A 407 5.85 -16.26 27.81
C PRO A 407 4.81 -17.39 27.62
N PRO A 408 4.51 -18.15 28.67
CA PRO A 408 3.53 -19.23 28.59
C PRO A 408 2.14 -18.66 28.28
N LEU A 409 1.33 -19.42 27.55
CA LEU A 409 -0.11 -19.15 27.51
C LEU A 409 -0.74 -19.59 28.83
N PRO A 410 -1.84 -18.94 29.28
CA PRO A 410 -2.61 -19.45 30.41
C PRO A 410 -3.02 -20.91 30.19
N PRO A 411 -3.17 -21.71 31.26
CA PRO A 411 -3.66 -23.08 31.13
C PRO A 411 -4.97 -23.11 30.35
N ILE A 412 -4.94 -23.72 29.17
CA ILE A 412 -6.13 -23.90 28.35
C ILE A 412 -6.87 -25.08 28.96
N LYS A 413 -8.05 -24.85 29.55
CA LYS A 413 -8.96 -25.94 29.91
C LYS A 413 -9.35 -26.63 28.60
N LYS A 414 -8.88 -27.87 28.42
CA LYS A 414 -9.25 -28.73 27.29
C LYS A 414 -10.73 -29.04 27.34
#